data_AF-A0A3M1IE42-F1
#
_entry.id   AF-A0A3M1IE42-F1
#
_cell.length_a   1.000
_cell.length_b   1.000
_cell.length_c   1.000
_cell.angle_alpha   90.00
_cell.angle_beta   90.00
_cell.angle_gamma   90.00
#
_symmetry.space_group_name_H-M   'P 1'
#
loop_
_entity.id
_entity.type
_entity.pdbx_description
1 polymer ?
#
loop_
_entity_poly.entity_id
_entity_poly.type
_entity_poly.pdbx_seq_one_letter_code
_entity_poly.pdbx_strand_id
1 'polypeptide(L)'
;MGMKRKGVNMKKLISILVLLAAMFVVNCGSSEVREDLPIQIPEDIDTSQANQMVNNAQKMLDKAKADKVNEYAAEEILKAEQYINTARRALNEEEEVPAYFAAGKGIAYIKLARNIEALKKAQKHAKQVEAELK
;
A
#
# COMPACT_ATOMS: atom_id res chain seq x y z
N MET A 1 -49.21 -2.75 0.15
CA MET A 1 -48.69 -2.53 -1.22
C MET A 1 -47.54 -3.50 -1.47
N GLY A 2 -47.76 -4.54 -2.28
CA GLY A 2 -46.77 -5.61 -2.50
C GLY A 2 -45.72 -5.20 -3.53
N MET A 3 -44.45 -5.09 -3.10
CA MET A 3 -43.31 -4.92 -4.01
C MET A 3 -43.07 -6.23 -4.78
N LYS A 4 -43.48 -6.25 -6.05
CA LYS A 4 -43.07 -7.28 -7.02
C LYS A 4 -41.55 -7.21 -7.18
N ARG A 5 -40.82 -8.16 -6.60
CA ARG A 5 -39.39 -8.36 -6.88
C ARG A 5 -39.27 -8.79 -8.34
N LYS A 6 -38.86 -7.86 -9.22
CA LYS A 6 -38.58 -8.16 -10.62
C LYS A 6 -37.44 -9.16 -10.66
N GLY A 7 -37.71 -10.36 -11.20
CA GLY A 7 -36.72 -11.41 -11.38
C GLY A 7 -35.50 -10.85 -12.08
N VAL A 8 -34.34 -11.12 -11.49
CA VAL A 8 -33.05 -10.65 -12.01
C VAL A 8 -32.81 -11.36 -13.33
N ASN A 9 -32.81 -10.60 -14.42
CA ASN A 9 -32.66 -11.15 -15.76
C ASN A 9 -31.23 -11.66 -15.92
N MET A 10 -31.05 -12.99 -15.92
CA MET A 10 -29.74 -13.67 -15.89
C MET A 10 -28.80 -13.18 -17.00
N LYS A 11 -29.36 -12.77 -18.15
CA LYS A 11 -28.59 -12.19 -19.26
C LYS A 11 -27.96 -10.84 -18.91
N LYS A 12 -28.66 -9.99 -18.13
CA LYS A 12 -28.11 -8.73 -17.63
C LYS A 12 -27.01 -8.98 -16.60
N LEU A 13 -27.15 -10.02 -15.77
CA LEU A 13 -26.14 -10.35 -14.76
C LEU A 13 -24.86 -10.89 -15.39
N ILE A 14 -24.98 -11.77 -16.38
CA ILE A 14 -23.84 -12.27 -17.17
C ILE A 14 -23.17 -11.11 -17.91
N SER A 15 -23.94 -10.19 -18.50
CA SER A 15 -23.37 -9.02 -19.18
C SER A 15 -22.60 -8.10 -18.24
N ILE A 16 -23.09 -7.86 -17.02
CA ILE A 16 -22.36 -7.09 -15.99
C ILE A 16 -21.09 -7.84 -15.55
N LEU A 17 -21.16 -9.17 -15.40
CA LEU A 17 -20.00 -9.98 -15.03
C LEU A 17 -18.91 -9.96 -16.12
N VAL A 18 -19.30 -10.01 -17.39
CA VAL A 18 -18.38 -9.90 -18.54
C VAL A 18 -17.77 -8.50 -18.62
N LEU A 19 -18.55 -7.45 -18.35
CA LEU A 19 -18.02 -6.07 -18.29
C LEU A 19 -17.04 -5.87 -17.14
N LEU A 20 -17.31 -6.43 -15.96
CA LEU A 20 -16.39 -6.42 -14.81
C LEU A 20 -15.12 -7.23 -15.09
N ALA A 21 -15.23 -8.39 -15.76
CA ALA A 21 -14.08 -9.17 -16.18
C ALA A 21 -13.24 -8.44 -17.24
N ALA A 22 -13.87 -7.75 -18.20
CA ALA A 22 -13.17 -6.93 -19.19
C ALA A 22 -12.45 -5.73 -18.54
N MET A 23 -13.06 -5.08 -17.54
CA MET A 23 -12.39 -4.04 -16.74
C MET A 23 -11.21 -4.60 -15.93
N PHE A 24 -11.30 -5.85 -15.44
CA PHE A 24 -10.21 -6.52 -14.74
C PHE A 24 -9.05 -6.87 -15.68
N VAL A 25 -9.35 -7.29 -16.92
CA VAL A 25 -8.33 -7.57 -17.95
C VAL A 25 -7.63 -6.29 -18.43
N VAL A 26 -8.35 -5.16 -18.53
CA VAL A 26 -7.74 -3.85 -18.84
C VAL A 26 -6.84 -3.35 -17.70
N ASN A 27 -7.14 -3.71 -16.43
CA ASN A 27 -6.30 -3.36 -15.28
C ASN A 27 -5.23 -4.43 -14.93
N CYS A 28 -5.20 -5.56 -15.63
CA CYS A 28 -4.30 -6.68 -15.37
C CYS A 28 -3.48 -7.10 -16.60
N GLY A 29 -3.40 -6.21 -17.59
CA GLY A 29 -2.71 -6.45 -18.86
C GLY A 29 -1.62 -5.41 -19.12
N SER A 30 -0.57 -5.39 -18.28
CA SER A 30 0.78 -5.03 -18.71
C SER A 30 1.81 -5.39 -17.63
N SER A 31 1.82 -6.66 -17.22
CA SER A 31 3.02 -7.25 -16.59
C SER A 31 3.99 -7.69 -17.68
N GLU A 32 4.35 -6.78 -18.58
CA GLU A 32 5.66 -6.85 -19.18
C GLU A 32 6.59 -6.33 -18.09
N VAL A 33 7.35 -7.23 -17.49
CA VAL A 33 8.58 -6.88 -16.79
C VAL A 33 9.47 -6.27 -17.86
N ARG A 34 9.34 -4.96 -18.07
CA ARG A 34 10.35 -4.18 -18.79
C ARG A 34 11.56 -4.15 -17.89
N GLU A 35 12.46 -5.11 -18.09
CA GLU A 35 13.77 -5.16 -17.43
C GLU A 35 14.65 -3.94 -17.78
N ASP A 36 14.22 -3.12 -18.76
CA ASP A 36 14.98 -1.98 -19.28
C ASP A 36 14.28 -0.62 -19.15
N LEU A 37 13.28 -0.46 -18.27
CA LEU A 37 12.98 0.91 -17.82
C LEU A 37 14.10 1.29 -16.85
N PRO A 38 15.03 2.21 -17.18
CA PRO A 38 15.79 2.84 -16.12
C PRO A 38 14.71 3.35 -15.17
N ILE A 39 14.73 2.86 -13.92
CA ILE A 39 14.14 3.62 -12.83
C ILE A 39 14.75 5.00 -13.07
N GLN A 40 13.95 5.97 -13.48
CA GLN A 40 14.40 7.35 -13.59
C GLN A 40 14.70 7.73 -12.16
N ILE A 41 15.89 7.36 -11.71
CA ILE A 41 16.56 7.93 -10.56
C ILE A 41 16.56 9.40 -10.95
N PRO A 42 15.86 10.27 -10.20
CA PRO A 42 16.01 11.69 -10.44
C PRO A 42 17.52 11.94 -10.37
N GLU A 43 18.14 12.34 -11.49
CA GLU A 43 19.59 12.49 -11.57
C GLU A 43 20.09 13.56 -10.58
N ASP A 44 19.17 14.42 -10.13
CA ASP A 44 19.44 15.53 -9.21
C ASP A 44 18.55 15.44 -7.94
N ILE A 45 18.70 14.39 -7.15
CA ILE A 45 18.18 14.45 -5.77
C ILE A 45 19.15 15.30 -4.94
N ASP A 46 18.73 16.52 -4.63
CA ASP A 46 19.47 17.40 -3.74
C ASP A 46 19.30 17.01 -2.25
N THR A 47 20.19 17.53 -1.42
CA THR A 47 20.22 17.27 0.02
C THR A 47 18.94 17.71 0.73
N SER A 48 18.25 18.75 0.24
CA SER A 48 16.97 19.20 0.79
C SER A 48 15.86 18.18 0.51
N GLN A 49 15.78 17.65 -0.72
CA GLN A 49 14.81 16.62 -1.11
C GLN A 49 15.02 15.33 -0.31
N ALA A 50 16.26 14.86 -0.19
CA ALA A 50 16.57 13.66 0.59
C ALA A 50 16.21 13.85 2.08
N ASN A 51 16.53 15.01 2.67
CA ASN A 51 16.14 15.36 4.04
C ASN A 51 14.63 15.41 4.23
N GLN A 52 13.90 16.05 3.31
CA GLN A 52 12.44 16.11 3.36
C GLN A 52 11.82 14.71 3.32
N MET A 53 12.35 13.84 2.46
CA MET A 53 11.89 12.47 2.31
C MET A 53 12.13 11.64 3.57
N VAL A 54 13.32 11.71 4.17
CA VAL A 54 13.64 11.03 5.44
C VAL A 54 12.76 11.54 6.58
N ASN A 55 12.59 12.86 6.69
CA ASN A 55 11.73 13.46 7.71
C ASN A 55 10.26 13.06 7.54
N ASN A 56 9.77 12.99 6.30
CA ASN A 56 8.42 12.51 6.02
C ASN A 56 8.26 11.03 6.38
N ALA A 57 9.23 10.18 6.00
CA ALA A 57 9.22 8.77 6.35
C ALA A 57 9.17 8.56 7.88
N GLN A 58 9.94 9.34 8.64
CA GLN A 58 9.91 9.31 10.10
C GLN A 58 8.55 9.75 10.66
N LYS A 59 8.00 10.88 10.19
CA LYS A 59 6.67 11.35 10.62
C LYS A 59 5.59 10.30 10.37
N MET A 60 5.64 9.63 9.21
CA MET A 60 4.72 8.54 8.88
C MET A 60 4.87 7.34 9.82
N LEU A 61 6.12 6.99 10.16
CA LEU A 61 6.42 5.90 11.09
C LEU A 61 5.89 6.21 12.49
N ASP A 62 6.17 7.41 13.01
CA ASP A 62 5.73 7.85 14.34
C ASP A 62 4.20 7.84 14.43
N LYS A 63 3.53 8.31 13.38
CA LYS A 63 2.06 8.24 13.28
C LYS A 63 1.58 6.79 13.24
N ALA A 64 2.20 5.90 12.47
CA ALA A 64 1.82 4.49 12.44
C ALA A 64 1.98 3.79 13.80
N LYS A 65 3.03 4.13 14.56
CA LYS A 65 3.24 3.63 15.93
C LYS A 65 2.19 4.19 16.90
N ALA A 66 1.89 5.48 16.82
CA ALA A 66 0.86 6.11 17.64
C ALA A 66 -0.54 5.52 17.36
N ASP A 67 -0.81 5.21 16.08
CA ASP A 67 -2.03 4.53 15.63
C ASP A 67 -2.04 3.03 16.00
N LYS A 68 -0.99 2.51 16.63
CA LYS A 68 -0.81 1.10 17.03
C LYS A 68 -0.86 0.10 15.86
N VAL A 69 -0.42 0.51 14.67
CA VAL A 69 -0.39 -0.35 13.47
C VAL A 69 0.51 -1.58 13.69
N ASN A 70 1.51 -1.48 14.57
CA ASN A 70 2.40 -2.58 14.96
C ASN A 70 1.66 -3.78 15.59
N GLU A 71 0.48 -3.60 16.19
CA GLU A 71 -0.35 -4.71 16.69
C GLU A 71 -0.84 -5.62 15.55
N TYR A 72 -0.89 -5.10 14.33
CA TYR A 72 -1.37 -5.80 13.13
C TYR A 72 -0.23 -6.19 12.19
N ALA A 73 0.85 -5.42 12.13
CA ALA A 73 1.90 -5.54 11.12
C ALA A 73 3.29 -5.20 11.71
N ALA A 74 3.69 -5.92 12.76
CA ALA A 74 4.95 -5.66 13.48
C ALA A 74 6.19 -5.80 12.59
N GLU A 75 6.22 -6.79 11.70
CA GLU A 75 7.36 -7.05 10.82
C GLU A 75 7.56 -5.91 9.82
N GLU A 76 6.47 -5.41 9.23
CA GLU A 76 6.51 -4.31 8.28
C GLU A 76 6.95 -3.00 8.95
N ILE A 77 6.50 -2.75 10.17
CA ILE A 77 6.95 -1.59 10.95
C ILE A 77 8.44 -1.69 11.28
N LEU A 78 8.94 -2.87 11.65
CA LEU A 78 10.37 -3.10 11.89
C LEU A 78 11.21 -2.88 10.62
N LYS A 79 10.75 -3.39 9.46
CA LYS A 79 11.41 -3.15 8.18
C LYS A 79 11.42 -1.66 7.83
N ALA A 80 10.32 -0.94 8.06
CA ALA A 80 10.26 0.50 7.86
C ALA A 80 11.28 1.25 8.72
N GLU A 81 11.41 0.90 10.01
CA GLU A 81 12.41 1.46 10.92
C GLU A 81 13.84 1.24 10.41
N GLN A 82 14.16 0.01 9.98
CA GLN A 82 15.47 -0.33 9.45
C GLN A 82 15.81 0.53 8.23
N TYR A 83 14.89 0.66 7.28
CA TYR A 83 15.10 1.48 6.08
C TYR A 83 15.24 2.97 6.40
N ILE A 84 14.47 3.51 7.35
CA ILE A 84 14.59 4.91 7.78
C ILE A 84 15.95 5.15 8.48
N ASN A 85 16.42 4.20 9.29
CA ASN A 85 17.74 4.28 9.90
C ASN A 85 18.87 4.19 8.86
N THR A 86 18.72 3.35 7.84
CA THR A 86 19.63 3.30 6.69
C THR A 86 19.62 4.62 5.93
N ALA A 87 18.45 5.22 5.70
CA ALA A 87 18.33 6.50 5.02
C ALA A 87 19.02 7.64 5.77
N ARG A 88 18.90 7.67 7.11
CA ARG A 88 19.59 8.63 7.97
C ARG A 88 21.11 8.46 7.93
N ARG A 89 21.59 7.22 7.87
CA ARG A 89 23.02 6.93 7.76
C ARG A 89 23.56 7.44 6.42
N ALA A 90 22.88 7.11 5.33
CA ALA A 90 23.23 7.60 3.99
C ALA A 90 23.26 9.14 3.93
N LEU A 91 22.31 9.85 4.56
CA LEU A 91 22.37 11.31 4.66
C LEU A 91 23.61 11.83 5.38
N ASN A 92 24.05 11.14 6.45
CA ASN A 92 25.26 11.53 7.17
C ASN A 92 26.55 11.24 6.36
N GLU A 93 26.45 10.36 5.38
CA GLU A 93 27.53 9.99 4.46
C GLU A 93 27.48 10.84 3.16
N GLU A 94 26.61 11.85 3.10
CA GLU A 94 26.39 12.71 1.92
C GLU A 94 25.96 11.89 0.67
N GLU A 95 25.19 10.83 0.91
CA GLU A 95 24.62 9.96 -0.13
C GLU A 95 23.12 10.25 -0.31
N GLU A 96 22.76 11.35 -0.98
CA GLU A 96 21.36 11.81 -1.11
C GLU A 96 20.45 10.82 -1.84
N VAL A 97 20.93 10.28 -2.96
CA VAL A 97 20.17 9.35 -3.77
C VAL A 97 19.90 8.05 -2.98
N PRO A 98 20.92 7.37 -2.40
CA PRO A 98 20.69 6.25 -1.49
C PRO A 98 19.76 6.57 -0.31
N ALA A 99 19.93 7.74 0.33
CA ALA A 99 19.07 8.17 1.43
C ALA A 99 17.60 8.29 1.00
N TYR A 100 17.36 8.97 -0.12
CA TYR A 100 16.01 9.18 -0.64
C TYR A 100 15.32 7.84 -0.98
N PHE A 101 16.03 6.93 -1.64
CA PHE A 101 15.48 5.60 -1.97
C PHE A 101 15.24 4.75 -0.73
N ALA A 102 16.15 4.75 0.24
CA ALA A 102 15.97 4.04 1.51
C ALA A 102 14.75 4.59 2.27
N ALA A 103 14.58 5.91 2.35
CA ALA A 103 13.41 6.54 2.94
C ALA A 103 12.11 6.16 2.20
N GLY A 104 12.14 6.12 0.86
CA GLY A 104 11.03 5.66 0.03
C GLY A 104 10.63 4.21 0.31
N LYS A 105 11.61 3.31 0.46
CA LYS A 105 11.35 1.92 0.90
C LYS A 105 10.69 1.89 2.28
N GLY A 106 11.17 2.69 3.22
CA GLY A 106 10.55 2.85 4.55
C GLY A 106 9.07 3.24 4.46
N ILE A 107 8.75 4.25 3.65
CA ILE A 107 7.37 4.69 3.39
C ILE A 107 6.52 3.57 2.78
N ALA A 108 7.08 2.81 1.84
CA ALA A 108 6.36 1.69 1.22
C ALA A 108 5.96 0.63 2.25
N TYR A 109 6.87 0.27 3.17
CA TYR A 109 6.56 -0.66 4.26
C TYR A 109 5.52 -0.11 5.24
N ILE A 110 5.53 1.19 5.54
CA ILE A 110 4.50 1.81 6.39
C ILE A 110 3.12 1.72 5.72
N LYS A 111 3.04 1.99 4.41
CA LYS A 111 1.79 1.85 3.65
C LYS A 111 1.31 0.40 3.63
N LEU A 112 2.22 -0.56 3.43
CA LEU A 112 1.91 -1.97 3.49
C LEU A 112 1.36 -2.37 4.86
N ALA A 113 1.99 -1.92 5.95
CA ALA A 113 1.54 -2.18 7.32
C ALA A 113 0.10 -1.69 7.55
N ARG A 114 -0.24 -0.49 7.08
CA ARG A 114 -1.61 0.06 7.15
C ARG A 114 -2.62 -0.76 6.34
N ASN A 115 -2.23 -1.26 5.18
CA ASN A 115 -3.11 -2.12 4.38
C ASN A 115 -3.37 -3.46 5.09
N ILE A 116 -2.34 -4.04 5.74
CA ILE A 116 -2.48 -5.27 6.54
C ILE A 116 -3.42 -5.03 7.73
N GLU A 117 -3.28 -3.91 8.43
CA GLU A 117 -4.20 -3.51 9.50
C GLU A 117 -5.65 -3.44 8.99
N ALA A 118 -5.89 -2.73 7.89
CA ALA A 118 -7.22 -2.59 7.31
C ALA A 118 -7.81 -3.96 6.92
N LEU A 119 -7.00 -4.82 6.31
CA LEU A 119 -7.40 -6.18 5.92
C LEU A 119 -7.77 -7.03 7.14
N LYS A 120 -6.96 -7.00 8.21
CA LYS A 120 -7.24 -7.75 9.45
C LYS A 120 -8.51 -7.25 10.14
N LYS A 121 -8.73 -5.93 10.18
CA LYS A 121 -9.98 -5.35 10.71
C LYS A 121 -11.19 -5.79 9.88
N ALA A 122 -11.11 -5.72 8.55
CA ALA A 122 -12.17 -6.17 7.65
C ALA A 122 -12.47 -7.67 7.82
N GLN A 123 -11.45 -8.51 7.94
CA GLN A 123 -11.62 -9.94 8.19
C GLN A 123 -12.32 -10.21 9.53
N LYS A 124 -11.98 -9.46 10.59
CA LYS A 124 -12.65 -9.57 11.89
C LYS A 124 -14.13 -9.22 11.79
N HIS A 125 -14.46 -8.12 11.10
CA HIS A 125 -15.85 -7.72 10.89
C HIS A 125 -16.62 -8.74 10.05
N ALA A 126 -16.03 -9.28 8.99
CA ALA A 126 -16.67 -10.31 8.16
C ALA A 126 -17.02 -11.56 8.99
N LYS A 127 -16.13 -12.01 9.88
CA LYS A 127 -16.38 -13.14 10.79
C LYS A 127 -17.51 -12.86 11.79
N GLN A 128 -17.61 -11.63 12.28
CA GLN A 128 -18.70 -11.22 13.18
C GLN A 128 -20.04 -11.25 12.46
N VAL A 129 -20.11 -10.67 11.26
CA VAL A 129 -21.33 -10.70 10.43
C VAL A 129 -21.73 -12.14 10.09
N GLU A 130 -20.78 -13.01 9.75
CA GLU A 130 -21.07 -14.43 9.50
C GLU A 130 -21.64 -15.14 10.74
N ALA A 131 -21.14 -14.81 11.93
CA ALA A 131 -21.62 -15.38 13.19
C ALA A 131 -23.04 -14.91 13.56
N GLU A 132 -23.39 -13.66 13.22
CA GLU A 132 -24.75 -13.12 13.44
C GLU A 132 -25.80 -13.67 12.48
N LEU A 133 -25.37 -14.22 11.34
CA LEU A 133 -26.25 -14.82 10.32
C LEU A 133 -26.52 -16.32 10.54
N LYS A 134 -25.85 -16.96 11.51
CA LYS A 134 -26.02 -18.37 11.88
C LYS A 134 -26.90 -18.50 13.12
#